data_AF-A0A1G5JBX4-F1
#
_entry.id   AF-A0A1G5JBX4-F1
#
_cell.length_a   1.000
_cell.length_b   1.000
_cell.length_c   1.000
_cell.angle_alpha   90.00
_cell.angle_beta   90.00
_cell.angle_gamma   90.00
#
_symmetry.space_group_name_H-M   'P 1'
#
loop_
_entity.id
_entity.type
_entity.pdbx_description
1 polymer ?
#
loop_
_entity_poly.entity_id
_entity_poly.type
_entity_poly.pdbx_seq_one_letter_code
_entity_poly.pdbx_strand_id
1 'polypeptide(L)'
;MKHQKIKNRKPQSSIINFVSKLRKINRNKNKYKWKQWLKKWGMTSLKIKAPFLEMDFNPSDPDRKAAWELYIELVTRVTTQKTYSNESDQLTALKSIYSLFPITRTIIKENGKECIEFTKLAVIVLNQKIRPFTAKWHKISIDCGFEDNAKKEIFYKELTELQDILKIYSKMLADMAGVEDLTEMEK
;
A
#
# COMPACT_ATOMS: atom_id res chain seq x y z
N MET A 1 -37.96 54.75 -32.37
CA MET A 1 -37.10 54.66 -31.17
C MET A 1 -36.59 53.22 -31.01
N LYS A 2 -35.27 53.07 -31.09
CA LYS A 2 -34.34 51.99 -30.65
C LYS A 2 -34.90 50.57 -30.37
N HIS A 3 -34.62 49.64 -31.28
CA HIS A 3 -34.57 48.19 -30.99
C HIS A 3 -33.14 47.81 -30.57
N GLN A 4 -32.97 47.29 -29.36
CA GLN A 4 -31.69 46.81 -28.82
C GLN A 4 -31.47 45.34 -29.21
N LYS A 5 -30.46 45.06 -30.04
CA LYS A 5 -29.96 43.71 -30.30
C LYS A 5 -29.17 43.21 -29.08
N ILE A 6 -29.73 42.26 -28.33
CA ILE A 6 -29.00 41.51 -27.31
C ILE A 6 -28.04 40.57 -28.03
N LYS A 7 -26.75 40.93 -28.07
CA LYS A 7 -25.67 40.06 -28.57
C LYS A 7 -25.41 38.96 -27.53
N ASN A 8 -25.81 37.74 -27.85
CA ASN A 8 -25.34 36.51 -27.20
C ASN A 8 -23.80 36.47 -27.18
N ARG A 9 -23.18 36.74 -26.02
CA ARG A 9 -21.77 36.43 -25.78
C ARG A 9 -21.71 35.14 -24.97
N LYS A 10 -21.32 34.03 -25.61
CA LYS A 10 -20.95 32.79 -24.93
C LYS A 10 -19.68 33.03 -24.08
N PRO A 11 -19.68 32.82 -22.76
CA PRO A 11 -18.44 32.82 -21.98
C PRO A 11 -17.95 31.37 -21.83
N GLN A 12 -17.61 30.70 -22.93
CA GLN A 12 -17.06 29.33 -22.87
C GLN A 12 -15.53 29.29 -22.89
N SER A 13 -14.84 30.28 -23.47
CA SER A 13 -13.37 30.21 -23.58
C SER A 13 -12.63 30.49 -22.27
N SER A 14 -13.14 31.37 -21.40
CA SER A 14 -12.48 31.69 -20.12
C SER A 14 -12.61 30.57 -19.10
N ILE A 15 -13.76 29.91 -19.02
CA ILE A 15 -14.01 28.77 -18.12
C ILE A 15 -13.25 27.53 -18.59
N ILE A 16 -13.23 27.24 -19.89
CA ILE A 16 -12.45 26.12 -20.44
C ILE A 16 -10.95 26.34 -20.21
N ASN A 17 -10.46 27.58 -20.39
CA ASN A 17 -9.08 27.93 -20.10
C ASN A 17 -8.78 27.86 -18.60
N PHE A 18 -9.70 28.26 -17.74
CA PHE A 18 -9.56 28.17 -16.29
C PHE A 18 -9.56 26.71 -15.81
N VAL A 19 -10.45 25.86 -16.30
CA VAL A 19 -10.49 24.42 -15.99
C VAL A 19 -9.26 23.72 -16.57
N SER A 20 -8.79 24.10 -17.77
CA SER A 20 -7.52 23.63 -18.32
C SER A 20 -6.33 24.07 -17.46
N LYS A 21 -6.37 25.30 -16.93
CA LYS A 21 -5.33 25.86 -16.08
C LYS A 21 -5.36 25.20 -14.70
N LEU A 22 -6.53 24.91 -14.13
CA LEU A 22 -6.71 24.12 -12.91
C LEU A 22 -6.27 22.66 -13.08
N ARG A 23 -6.59 22.01 -14.21
CA ARG A 23 -6.03 20.69 -14.57
C ARG A 23 -4.51 20.71 -14.74
N LYS A 24 -3.91 21.85 -15.13
CA LYS A 24 -2.46 22.04 -15.22
C LYS A 24 -1.82 22.42 -13.87
N ILE A 25 -2.50 23.20 -13.03
CA ILE A 25 -2.04 23.64 -11.70
C ILE A 25 -2.10 22.46 -10.71
N ASN A 26 -3.06 21.53 -10.87
CA ASN A 26 -3.09 20.27 -10.11
C ASN A 26 -2.13 19.20 -10.64
N ARG A 27 -1.30 19.52 -11.66
CA ARG A 27 -0.15 18.73 -12.09
C ARG A 27 1.13 19.35 -11.55
N ASN A 28 1.19 19.57 -10.24
CA ASN A 28 2.48 19.69 -9.58
C ASN A 28 3.08 18.27 -9.57
N LYS A 29 3.69 17.89 -10.70
CA LYS A 29 4.45 16.64 -10.84
C LYS A 29 5.66 16.75 -9.92
N ASN A 30 5.48 16.44 -8.66
CA ASN A 30 6.57 16.04 -7.80
C ASN A 30 7.23 14.82 -8.45
N LYS A 31 8.29 15.05 -9.22
CA LYS A 31 8.98 14.05 -10.03
C LYS A 31 9.92 13.25 -9.12
N TYR A 32 9.36 12.58 -8.12
CA TYR A 32 10.13 11.73 -7.22
C TYR A 32 10.58 10.48 -7.97
N LYS A 33 11.83 10.07 -7.74
CA LYS A 33 12.30 8.74 -8.14
C LYS A 33 11.80 7.69 -7.16
N TRP A 34 11.63 6.45 -7.62
CA TRP A 34 11.35 5.30 -6.75
C TRP A 34 12.32 5.23 -5.56
N LYS A 35 13.61 5.42 -5.81
CA LYS A 35 14.64 5.45 -4.76
C LYS A 35 14.37 6.50 -3.68
N GLN A 36 13.94 7.70 -4.08
CA GLN A 36 13.65 8.79 -3.15
C GLN A 36 12.38 8.50 -2.34
N TRP A 37 11.35 7.97 -3.01
CA TRP A 37 10.11 7.58 -2.35
C TRP A 37 10.34 6.46 -1.32
N LEU A 38 11.12 5.43 -1.64
CA LEU A 38 11.48 4.38 -0.68
C LEU A 38 12.31 4.92 0.49
N LYS A 39 13.20 5.89 0.24
CA LYS A 39 14.01 6.53 1.29
C LYS A 39 13.14 7.31 2.28
N LYS A 40 12.09 8.01 1.83
CA LYS A 40 11.10 8.68 2.69
C LYS A 40 10.53 7.73 3.75
N TRP A 41 10.33 6.47 3.40
CA TRP A 41 9.73 5.44 4.26
C TRP A 41 10.74 4.53 4.97
N GLY A 42 12.04 4.78 4.85
CA GLY A 42 13.06 3.89 5.43
C GLY A 42 13.13 2.49 4.79
N MET A 43 12.50 2.28 3.64
CA MET A 43 12.39 0.99 2.94
C MET A 43 13.52 0.75 1.92
N THR A 44 14.72 1.28 2.21
CA THR A 44 15.89 1.17 1.34
C THR A 44 16.52 -0.23 1.35
N SER A 45 16.18 -1.07 2.32
CA SER A 45 16.63 -2.48 2.40
C SER A 45 15.95 -3.41 1.38
N LEU A 46 14.90 -2.94 0.69
CA LEU A 46 14.23 -3.73 -0.34
C LEU A 46 15.15 -3.93 -1.54
N LYS A 47 15.32 -5.19 -1.96
CA LYS A 47 16.14 -5.57 -3.12
C LYS A 47 15.38 -5.25 -4.40
N ILE A 48 15.63 -4.10 -4.98
CA ILE A 48 14.99 -3.64 -6.22
C ILE A 48 16.07 -3.42 -7.28
N LYS A 49 15.82 -3.88 -8.51
CA LYS A 49 16.79 -3.73 -9.60
C LYS A 49 17.01 -2.24 -9.89
N ALA A 50 18.27 -1.87 -10.16
CA ALA A 50 18.67 -0.48 -10.38
C ALA A 50 17.82 0.29 -11.42
N PRO A 51 17.41 -0.30 -12.57
CA PRO A 51 16.55 0.40 -13.51
C PRO A 51 15.22 0.86 -12.91
N PHE A 52 14.60 0.06 -12.03
CA PHE A 52 13.33 0.44 -11.38
C PHE A 52 13.52 1.55 -10.34
N LEU A 53 14.64 1.56 -9.62
CA LEU A 53 14.94 2.58 -8.61
C LEU A 53 15.07 3.99 -9.21
N GLU A 54 15.56 4.07 -10.44
CA GLU A 54 15.75 5.31 -11.19
C GLU A 54 14.53 5.72 -12.04
N MET A 55 13.44 4.93 -12.00
CA MET A 55 12.17 5.33 -12.63
C MET A 55 11.48 6.43 -11.81
N ASP A 56 10.71 7.25 -12.52
CA ASP A 56 9.81 8.22 -11.88
C ASP A 56 8.69 7.46 -11.17
N PHE A 57 8.48 7.78 -9.90
CA PHE A 57 7.34 7.31 -9.11
C PHE A 57 6.14 8.21 -9.41
N ASN A 58 5.17 7.67 -10.14
CA ASN A 58 3.98 8.42 -10.56
C ASN A 58 2.75 7.49 -10.61
N PRO A 59 2.14 7.19 -9.45
CA PRO A 59 0.94 6.35 -9.36
C PRO A 59 -0.19 6.87 -10.26
N SER A 60 -0.80 5.98 -11.02
CA SER A 60 -2.01 6.22 -11.80
C SER A 60 -3.28 6.18 -10.92
N ASP A 61 -4.45 6.44 -11.50
CA ASP A 61 -5.72 6.28 -10.76
C ASP A 61 -5.98 4.80 -10.38
N PRO A 62 -5.74 3.81 -11.26
CA PRO A 62 -5.75 2.39 -10.87
C PRO A 62 -4.78 2.04 -9.73
N ASP A 63 -3.58 2.64 -9.70
CA ASP A 63 -2.64 2.44 -8.59
C ASP A 63 -3.21 2.99 -7.27
N ARG A 64 -3.74 4.21 -7.30
CA ARG A 64 -4.37 4.85 -6.14
C ARG A 64 -5.51 4.01 -5.58
N LYS A 65 -6.38 3.52 -6.46
CA LYS A 65 -7.51 2.67 -6.08
C LYS A 65 -7.06 1.35 -5.47
N ALA A 66 -6.13 0.65 -6.11
CA ALA A 66 -5.59 -0.60 -5.58
C ALA A 66 -4.86 -0.40 -4.23
N ALA A 67 -4.13 0.70 -4.09
CA ALA A 67 -3.46 1.06 -2.85
C ALA A 67 -4.46 1.31 -1.72
N TRP A 68 -5.55 2.02 -2.01
CA TRP A 68 -6.65 2.23 -1.05
C TRP A 68 -7.28 0.91 -0.60
N GLU A 69 -7.60 0.01 -1.53
CA GLU A 69 -8.21 -1.29 -1.19
C GLU A 69 -7.32 -2.11 -0.27
N LEU A 70 -6.02 -2.24 -0.57
CA LEU A 70 -5.11 -3.00 0.28
C LEU A 70 -4.81 -2.27 1.60
N TYR A 71 -4.77 -0.94 1.59
CA TYR A 71 -4.62 -0.14 2.79
C TYR A 71 -5.76 -0.42 3.79
N ILE A 72 -7.02 -0.41 3.34
CA ILE A 72 -8.17 -0.74 4.18
C ILE A 72 -8.07 -2.14 4.77
N GLU A 73 -7.66 -3.12 3.96
CA GLU A 73 -7.42 -4.48 4.46
C GLU A 73 -6.36 -4.48 5.57
N LEU A 74 -5.23 -3.77 5.41
CA LEU A 74 -4.17 -3.78 6.41
C LEU A 74 -4.57 -3.08 7.72
N VAL A 75 -5.27 -1.96 7.66
CA VAL A 75 -5.61 -1.18 8.87
C VAL A 75 -6.77 -1.79 9.67
N THR A 76 -7.63 -2.58 9.05
CA THR A 76 -8.78 -3.22 9.71
C THR A 76 -8.51 -4.65 10.19
N ARG A 77 -7.35 -5.21 9.87
CA ARG A 77 -6.99 -6.59 10.22
C ARG A 77 -6.31 -6.71 11.57
N VAL A 78 -6.63 -7.80 12.27
CA VAL A 78 -5.98 -8.22 13.54
C VAL A 78 -4.45 -8.30 13.43
N THR A 79 -3.87 -8.46 12.22
CA THR A 79 -2.41 -8.46 12.02
C THR A 79 -1.71 -7.20 12.50
N THR A 80 -2.41 -6.08 12.71
CA THR A 80 -1.84 -4.85 13.27
C THR A 80 -2.19 -4.64 14.75
N GLN A 81 -3.04 -5.49 15.34
CA GLN A 81 -3.47 -5.40 16.75
C GLN A 81 -2.57 -6.25 17.67
N LYS A 82 -2.36 -5.77 18.90
CA LYS A 82 -1.27 -6.18 19.80
C LYS A 82 -1.57 -7.38 20.71
N THR A 83 -2.66 -8.10 20.50
CA THR A 83 -3.16 -9.09 21.48
C THR A 83 -3.08 -10.51 20.94
N TYR A 84 -1.98 -11.20 21.28
CA TYR A 84 -1.83 -12.64 21.09
C TYR A 84 -1.16 -13.23 22.34
N SER A 85 -1.92 -13.98 23.15
CA SER A 85 -1.50 -14.51 24.46
C SER A 85 -1.60 -16.05 24.57
N ASN A 86 -2.05 -16.78 23.54
CA ASN A 86 -2.20 -18.24 23.59
C ASN A 86 -1.80 -18.96 22.28
N GLU A 87 -1.75 -20.31 22.28
CA GLU A 87 -1.35 -21.12 21.11
C GLU A 87 -2.29 -21.00 19.89
N SER A 88 -3.58 -20.74 20.14
CA SER A 88 -4.54 -20.43 19.08
C SER A 88 -4.23 -19.13 18.36
N ASP A 89 -3.44 -18.26 18.96
CA ASP A 89 -3.12 -16.95 18.41
C ASP A 89 -2.01 -17.00 17.34
N GLN A 90 -0.99 -17.85 17.46
CA GLN A 90 0.10 -17.90 16.46
C GLN A 90 -0.38 -18.48 15.13
N LEU A 91 -1.16 -19.57 15.16
CA LEU A 91 -1.76 -20.13 13.95
C LEU A 91 -2.71 -19.13 13.29
N THR A 92 -3.48 -18.40 14.09
CA THR A 92 -4.39 -17.36 13.60
C THR A 92 -3.63 -16.19 12.99
N ALA A 93 -2.58 -15.70 13.65
CA ALA A 93 -1.70 -14.65 13.14
C ALA A 93 -1.02 -15.09 11.83
N LEU A 94 -0.48 -16.31 11.78
CA LEU A 94 0.16 -16.86 10.58
C LEU A 94 -0.81 -16.97 9.41
N LYS A 95 -2.04 -17.48 9.65
CA LYS A 95 -3.10 -17.54 8.64
C LYS A 95 -3.50 -16.15 8.15
N SER A 96 -3.63 -15.19 9.07
CA SER A 96 -3.99 -13.81 8.73
C SER A 96 -2.92 -13.14 7.85
N ILE A 97 -1.63 -13.29 8.21
CA ILE A 97 -0.51 -12.82 7.38
C ILE A 97 -0.50 -13.52 6.01
N TYR A 98 -0.66 -14.84 5.98
CA TYR A 98 -0.69 -15.59 4.72
C TYR A 98 -1.82 -15.15 3.79
N SER A 99 -2.98 -14.77 4.33
CA SER A 99 -4.11 -14.29 3.52
C SER A 99 -3.83 -13.00 2.75
N LEU A 100 -2.78 -12.23 3.09
CA LEU A 100 -2.35 -11.08 2.29
C LEU A 100 -1.99 -11.46 0.85
N PHE A 101 -1.52 -12.69 0.60
CA PHE A 101 -1.23 -13.16 -0.76
C PHE A 101 -2.47 -13.25 -1.66
N PRO A 102 -3.54 -13.98 -1.31
CA PRO A 102 -4.75 -14.02 -2.13
C PRO A 102 -5.42 -12.64 -2.23
N ILE A 103 -5.48 -11.86 -1.16
CA ILE A 103 -6.08 -10.50 -1.17
C ILE A 103 -5.38 -9.61 -2.19
N THR A 104 -4.06 -9.51 -2.08
CA THR A 104 -3.27 -8.68 -3.01
C THR A 104 -3.44 -9.15 -4.45
N ARG A 105 -3.48 -10.48 -4.68
CA ARG A 105 -3.71 -11.03 -6.02
C ARG A 105 -5.09 -10.66 -6.57
N THR A 106 -6.12 -10.66 -5.74
CA THR A 106 -7.47 -10.23 -6.12
C THR A 106 -7.47 -8.76 -6.51
N ILE A 107 -6.93 -7.89 -5.64
CA ILE A 107 -6.84 -6.44 -5.88
C ILE A 107 -6.12 -6.13 -7.20
N ILE A 108 -4.98 -6.78 -7.47
CA ILE A 108 -4.23 -6.58 -8.73
C ILE A 108 -5.08 -7.01 -9.94
N LYS A 109 -5.81 -8.12 -9.85
CA LYS A 109 -6.64 -8.62 -10.95
C LYS A 109 -7.84 -7.71 -11.23
N GLU A 110 -8.47 -7.19 -10.18
CA GLU A 110 -9.65 -6.32 -10.27
C GLU A 110 -9.31 -4.91 -10.78
N ASN A 111 -8.15 -4.37 -10.41
CA ASN A 111 -7.68 -3.07 -10.88
C ASN A 111 -6.91 -3.14 -12.22
N GLY A 112 -6.59 -4.36 -12.68
CA GLY A 112 -5.99 -4.61 -13.97
C GLY A 112 -4.53 -4.19 -14.09
N LYS A 113 -3.95 -4.39 -15.29
CA LYS A 113 -2.51 -4.16 -15.57
C LYS A 113 -2.03 -2.72 -15.39
N GLU A 114 -2.94 -1.77 -15.24
CA GLU A 114 -2.64 -0.34 -15.14
C GLU A 114 -2.19 0.07 -13.74
N CYS A 115 -2.49 -0.73 -12.69
CA CYS A 115 -1.99 -0.52 -11.33
C CYS A 115 -0.53 -1.00 -11.15
N ILE A 116 0.36 -0.58 -12.05
CA ILE A 116 1.72 -1.11 -12.13
C ILE A 116 2.64 -0.67 -10.98
N GLU A 117 2.49 0.55 -10.47
CA GLU A 117 3.30 1.08 -9.36
C GLU A 117 2.94 0.39 -8.05
N PHE A 118 1.63 0.20 -7.81
CA PHE A 118 1.10 -0.62 -6.73
C PHE A 118 1.61 -2.06 -6.85
N THR A 119 1.46 -2.67 -8.04
CA THR A 119 1.87 -4.06 -8.29
C THR A 119 3.36 -4.27 -7.99
N LYS A 120 4.23 -3.36 -8.44
CA LYS A 120 5.68 -3.42 -8.14
C LYS A 120 5.91 -3.49 -6.63
N LEU A 121 5.35 -2.53 -5.88
CA LEU A 121 5.52 -2.46 -4.42
C LEU A 121 4.98 -3.73 -3.74
N ALA A 122 3.76 -4.12 -4.07
CA ALA A 122 3.07 -5.24 -3.44
C ALA A 122 3.81 -6.57 -3.67
N VAL A 123 4.26 -6.84 -4.90
CA VAL A 123 5.06 -8.04 -5.22
C VAL A 123 6.38 -8.07 -4.45
N ILE A 124 7.05 -6.92 -4.31
CA ILE A 124 8.29 -6.81 -3.55
C ILE A 124 8.07 -7.13 -2.07
N VAL A 125 7.07 -6.51 -1.43
CA VAL A 125 6.77 -6.73 0.00
C VAL A 125 6.33 -8.18 0.24
N LEU A 126 5.42 -8.71 -0.59
CA LEU A 126 4.96 -10.10 -0.48
C LEU A 126 6.13 -11.09 -0.56
N ASN A 127 7.04 -10.91 -1.51
CA ASN A 127 8.11 -11.89 -1.73
C ASN A 127 9.31 -11.72 -0.79
N GLN A 128 9.64 -10.50 -0.38
CA GLN A 128 10.86 -10.25 0.41
C GLN A 128 10.60 -10.17 1.90
N LYS A 129 9.39 -9.85 2.34
CA LYS A 129 9.05 -9.68 3.76
C LYS A 129 8.06 -10.73 4.24
N ILE A 130 6.95 -10.91 3.54
CA ILE A 130 5.87 -11.81 3.98
C ILE A 130 6.22 -13.29 3.69
N ARG A 131 6.70 -13.61 2.48
CA ARG A 131 6.99 -14.99 2.07
C ARG A 131 7.99 -15.69 2.99
N PRO A 132 9.17 -15.12 3.33
CA PRO A 132 10.14 -15.79 4.19
C PRO A 132 9.55 -16.12 5.57
N PHE A 133 8.82 -15.17 6.17
CA PHE A 133 8.12 -15.37 7.43
C PHE A 133 7.12 -16.52 7.34
N THR A 134 6.20 -16.46 6.37
CA THR A 134 5.15 -17.49 6.23
C THR A 134 5.74 -18.86 5.91
N ALA A 135 6.79 -18.94 5.08
CA ALA A 135 7.40 -20.22 4.71
C ALA A 135 8.09 -20.89 5.90
N LYS A 136 8.85 -20.10 6.68
CA LYS A 136 9.51 -20.59 7.90
C LYS A 136 8.49 -21.13 8.90
N TRP A 137 7.51 -20.31 9.26
CA TRP A 137 6.57 -20.63 10.33
C TRP A 137 5.51 -21.63 9.93
N HIS A 138 5.15 -21.70 8.65
CA HIS A 138 4.30 -22.78 8.15
C HIS A 138 4.99 -24.15 8.30
N LYS A 139 6.27 -24.25 7.92
CA LYS A 139 7.03 -25.48 8.10
C LYS A 139 7.10 -25.89 9.58
N ILE A 140 7.48 -24.96 10.46
CA ILE A 140 7.55 -25.22 11.91
C ILE A 140 6.19 -25.66 12.48
N SER A 141 5.10 -25.00 12.04
CA SER A 141 3.74 -25.34 12.50
C SER A 141 3.30 -26.75 12.12
N ILE A 142 3.78 -27.28 10.99
CA ILE A 142 3.49 -28.65 10.54
C ILE A 142 4.38 -29.65 11.27
N ASP A 143 5.68 -29.36 11.40
CA ASP A 143 6.66 -30.33 11.88
C ASP A 143 6.54 -30.61 13.39
N CYS A 144 6.30 -29.57 14.21
CA CYS A 144 6.32 -29.71 15.68
C CYS A 144 5.20 -28.94 16.39
N GLY A 145 4.28 -28.32 15.63
CA GLY A 145 3.34 -27.36 16.19
C GLY A 145 4.03 -26.16 16.86
N PHE A 146 3.26 -25.40 17.62
CA PHE A 146 3.77 -24.30 18.44
C PHE A 146 4.08 -24.75 19.88
N GLU A 147 4.28 -26.03 20.18
CA GLU A 147 4.33 -26.54 21.56
C GLU A 147 5.56 -26.06 22.37
N ASP A 148 6.66 -25.74 21.70
CA ASP A 148 7.91 -25.29 22.31
C ASP A 148 7.89 -23.79 22.63
N ASN A 149 8.01 -23.44 23.91
CA ASN A 149 8.02 -22.05 24.39
C ASN A 149 9.14 -21.21 23.77
N ALA A 150 10.33 -21.76 23.54
CA ALA A 150 11.42 -21.01 22.91
C ALA A 150 11.07 -20.65 21.45
N LYS A 151 10.39 -21.56 20.73
CA LYS A 151 9.91 -21.27 19.37
C LYS A 151 8.77 -20.25 19.37
N LYS A 152 7.88 -20.26 20.36
CA LYS A 152 6.83 -19.23 20.53
C LYS A 152 7.44 -17.84 20.70
N GLU A 153 8.45 -17.72 21.55
CA GLU A 153 9.14 -16.44 21.78
C GLU A 153 9.79 -15.92 20.49
N ILE A 154 10.48 -16.78 19.75
CA ILE A 154 11.08 -16.42 18.45
C ILE A 154 9.98 -16.04 17.44
N PHE A 155 8.84 -16.74 17.42
CA PHE A 155 7.70 -16.39 16.56
C PHE A 155 7.19 -14.98 16.86
N TYR A 156 6.94 -14.68 18.13
CA TYR A 156 6.42 -13.37 18.53
C TYR A 156 7.39 -12.23 18.25
N LYS A 157 8.68 -12.47 18.44
CA LYS A 157 9.72 -11.51 18.06
C LYS A 157 9.69 -11.21 16.56
N GLU A 158 9.76 -12.24 15.72
CA GLU A 158 9.75 -12.07 14.26
C GLU A 158 8.41 -11.53 13.74
N LEU A 159 7.30 -11.89 14.40
CA LEU A 159 5.98 -11.33 14.11
C LEU A 159 5.97 -9.82 14.37
N THR A 160 6.50 -9.38 15.52
CA THR A 160 6.57 -7.96 15.87
C THR A 160 7.41 -7.18 14.85
N GLU A 161 8.57 -7.72 14.46
CA GLU A 161 9.42 -7.13 13.43
C GLU A 161 8.69 -7.03 12.07
N LEU A 162 7.93 -8.06 11.68
CA LEU A 162 7.13 -8.02 10.46
C LEU A 162 5.98 -7.02 10.58
N GLN A 163 5.30 -6.94 11.73
CA GLN A 163 4.22 -6.00 11.97
C GLN A 163 4.68 -4.55 11.84
N ASP A 164 5.88 -4.21 12.32
CA ASP A 164 6.43 -2.86 12.15
C ASP A 164 6.70 -2.53 10.67
N ILE A 165 7.16 -3.51 9.89
CA ILE A 165 7.28 -3.37 8.44
C ILE A 165 5.91 -3.20 7.76
N LEU A 166 4.89 -3.96 8.21
CA LEU A 166 3.53 -3.87 7.68
C LEU A 166 2.85 -2.54 8.02
N LYS A 167 3.13 -1.96 9.18
CA LYS A 167 2.70 -0.59 9.53
C LYS A 167 3.32 0.43 8.58
N ILE A 168 4.63 0.37 8.34
CA ILE A 168 5.27 1.26 7.35
C ILE A 168 4.64 1.05 5.96
N TYR A 169 4.37 -0.20 5.59
CA TYR A 169 3.74 -0.53 4.32
C TYR A 169 2.32 0.05 4.20
N SER A 170 1.49 0.02 5.26
CA SER A 170 0.17 0.65 5.23
C SER A 170 0.27 2.17 5.02
N LYS A 171 1.21 2.84 5.69
CA LYS A 171 1.45 4.28 5.47
C LYS A 171 1.89 4.59 4.03
N MET A 172 2.73 3.73 3.44
CA MET A 172 3.13 3.84 2.03
C MET A 172 1.92 3.69 1.09
N LEU A 173 0.98 2.79 1.40
CA LEU A 173 -0.24 2.61 0.61
C LEU A 173 -1.18 3.80 0.74
N ALA A 174 -1.34 4.38 1.95
CA ALA A 174 -2.11 5.61 2.14
C ALA A 174 -1.54 6.79 1.33
N ASP A 175 -0.22 6.97 1.35
CA ASP A 175 0.49 7.99 0.55
C ASP A 175 0.34 7.75 -0.95
N MET A 176 0.42 6.49 -1.40
CA MET A 176 0.19 6.13 -2.80
C MET A 176 -1.26 6.40 -3.22
N ALA A 177 -2.23 6.12 -2.36
CA ALA A 177 -3.65 6.38 -2.56
C ALA A 177 -4.00 7.88 -2.53
N GLY A 178 -3.16 8.70 -1.88
CA GLY A 178 -3.41 10.12 -1.67
C GLY A 178 -4.45 10.39 -0.59
N VAL A 179 -4.52 9.53 0.43
CA VAL A 179 -5.45 9.65 1.56
C VAL A 179 -4.70 9.93 2.87
N GLU A 180 -5.41 10.46 3.86
CA GLU A 180 -4.90 10.58 5.22
C GLU A 180 -4.72 9.19 5.85
N ASP A 181 -3.63 9.02 6.59
CA ASP A 181 -3.33 7.77 7.29
C ASP A 181 -4.15 7.68 8.58
N LEU A 182 -4.97 6.65 8.66
CA LEU A 182 -5.91 6.34 9.75
C LEU A 182 -5.27 5.44 10.80
N THR A 183 -4.03 4.93 10.58
CA THR A 183 -3.38 4.03 11.54
C THR A 183 -3.04 4.68 12.88
N GLU A 184 -3.08 6.02 12.96
CA GLU A 184 -2.81 6.78 14.18
C GLU A 184 -4.08 7.21 14.93
N MET A 185 -5.27 6.82 14.47
CA MET A 185 -6.54 7.24 15.07
C MET A 185 -6.89 6.52 16.37
N GLU A 186 -6.32 5.34 16.61
CA GLU A 186 -6.56 4.55 17.83
C GLU A 186 -5.32 4.65 18.73
N LYS A 187 -5.52 5.13 19.97
CA LYS A 187 -4.49 5.20 21.03
C LYS A 187 -4.55 3.98 21.93
#